data_AF-A0A9X9A186-F1
#
_entry.id   AF-A0A9X9A186-F1
#
_cell.length_a   1.000
_cell.length_b   1.000
_cell.length_c   1.000
_cell.angle_alpha   90.00
_cell.angle_beta   90.00
_cell.angle_gamma   90.00
#
_symmetry.space_group_name_H-M   'P 1'
#
loop_
_entity.id
_entity.type
_entity.pdbx_description
1 polymer ?
#
loop_
_entity_poly.entity_id
_entity_poly.type
_entity_poly.pdbx_seq_one_letter_code
_entity_poly.pdbx_strand_id
1 'polypeptide(L)' 'LKAIPWQIPDFTVERYCEELYRIHEIILQKGYFDVKQHRFMIKAICS' A
#
# COMPACT_ATOMS: atom_id res chain seq x y z
N LEU A 1 -5.19 7.75 -18.88
CA LEU A 1 -4.25 7.07 -17.98
C LEU A 1 -5.06 6.18 -17.05
N LYS A 2 -5.03 4.84 -17.19
CA LYS A 2 -5.68 3.97 -16.20
C LYS A 2 -4.74 3.86 -15.01
N ALA A 3 -4.96 4.70 -13.99
CA ALA A 3 -4.27 4.52 -12.72
C ALA A 3 -4.67 3.16 -12.16
N ILE A 4 -3.68 2.35 -11.77
CA ILE A 4 -3.97 1.13 -11.02
C ILE A 4 -4.62 1.60 -9.70
N PRO A 5 -5.83 1.13 -9.37
CA PRO A 5 -6.45 1.51 -8.11
C PRO A 5 -5.53 1.08 -6.96
N TRP A 6 -5.41 1.94 -5.97
CA TRP A 6 -4.72 1.59 -4.73
C TRP A 6 -5.29 0.28 -4.17
N GLN A 7 -4.44 -0.54 -3.54
CA GLN A 7 -4.90 -1.77 -2.88
C GLN A 7 -5.95 -1.49 -1.79
N ILE A 8 -5.91 -0.27 -1.24
CA ILE A 8 -6.90 0.27 -0.30
C ILE A 8 -7.85 1.13 -1.15
N PRO A 9 -9.11 0.71 -1.34
CA PRO A 9 -10.11 1.53 -2.00
C PRO A 9 -10.24 2.88 -1.30
N ASP A 10 -10.42 3.96 -2.09
CA ASP A 10 -10.63 5.32 -1.58
C ASP A 10 -9.53 5.84 -0.64
N PHE A 11 -8.29 5.42 -0.87
CA PHE A 11 -7.14 5.94 -0.13
C PHE A 11 -7.00 7.45 -0.32
N THR A 12 -6.93 8.18 0.80
CA THR A 12 -6.58 9.60 0.85
C THR A 12 -5.52 9.85 1.92
N VAL A 13 -4.65 10.84 1.70
CA VAL A 13 -3.57 11.15 2.66
C VAL A 13 -4.15 11.67 3.97
N GLU A 14 -5.22 12.47 3.90
CA GLU A 14 -5.85 13.10 5.05
C GLU A 14 -6.43 12.06 6.02
N ARG A 15 -6.99 10.96 5.49
CA ARG A 15 -7.58 9.89 6.30
C ARG A 15 -6.52 9.06 7.02
N TYR A 16 -5.33 8.92 6.45
CA TYR A 16 -4.27 8.04 6.95
C TYR A 16 -3.03 8.81 7.43
N CYS A 17 -3.16 10.12 7.70
CA CYS A 17 -2.03 10.98 7.99
C CYS A 17 -1.23 10.49 9.22
N GLU A 18 -1.92 10.07 10.27
CA GLU A 18 -1.28 9.57 11.49
C GLU A 18 -0.53 8.25 11.26
N GLU A 19 -1.12 7.31 10.53
CA GLU A 19 -0.52 6.02 10.21
C GLU A 19 0.67 6.16 9.27
N LEU A 20 0.56 7.05 8.28
CA LEU A 20 1.67 7.41 7.39
C LEU A 20 2.81 8.04 8.19
N TYR A 21 2.51 8.89 9.17
CA TYR A 21 3.51 9.47 10.04
C TYR A 21 4.23 8.40 10.88
N ARG A 22 3.50 7.44 11.45
CA ARG A 22 4.11 6.30 12.16
C ARG A 22 5.04 5.48 11.25
N ILE A 23 4.63 5.22 10.01
CA ILE A 23 5.48 4.53 9.03
C ILE A 23 6.73 5.37 8.74
N HIS A 24 6.58 6.68 8.57
CA HIS A 24 7.70 7.59 8.38
C HIS A 24 8.70 7.53 9.55
N GLU A 25 8.23 7.56 10.80
CA GLU A 25 9.09 7.41 11.98
C GLU A 25 9.83 6.07 12.00
N ILE A 26 9.16 4.98 11.63
CA ILE A 26 9.80 3.66 11.52
C ILE A 26 10.92 3.69 10.47
N ILE A 27 10.68 4.31 9.31
CA ILE A 27 11.68 4.44 8.25
C ILE A 27 12.86 5.30 8.72
N LEU A 28 12.61 6.40 9.42
CA LEU A 28 13.69 7.25 9.96
C LEU A 28 14.57 6.48 10.95
N GLN A 29 13.99 5.64 11.80
CA GLN A 29 14.73 4.89 12.80
C GLN A 29 15.46 3.66 12.23
N LYS A 30 14.84 2.94 11.29
CA LYS A 30 15.34 1.64 10.79
C LYS A 30 15.99 1.72 9.41
N GLY A 31 15.77 2.81 8.68
CA GLY A 31 16.14 2.99 7.27
C GLY A 31 15.16 2.35 6.27
N TYR A 32 14.17 1.58 6.75
CA TYR A 32 13.20 0.89 5.89
C TYR A 32 11.92 0.54 6.67
N PHE A 33 10.85 0.24 5.91
CA PHE A 33 9.61 -0.31 6.41
C PHE A 33 9.36 -1.65 5.72
N ASP A 34 9.23 -2.73 6.50
CA ASP A 34 8.97 -4.08 6.00
C ASP A 34 7.60 -4.56 6.49
N VAL A 35 6.81 -5.11 5.57
CA VAL A 35 5.47 -5.65 5.82
C VAL A 35 5.24 -6.87 4.95
N LYS A 36 4.73 -7.95 5.55
CA LYS A 36 4.32 -9.14 4.81
C LYS A 36 2.99 -8.87 4.09
N GLN A 37 2.98 -9.06 2.78
CA GLN A 37 1.76 -8.97 1.97
C GLN A 37 1.46 -10.32 1.32
N HIS A 38 0.23 -10.80 1.50
CA HIS A 38 -0.27 -11.99 0.80
C HIS A 38 -0.99 -11.56 -0.47
N ARG A 39 -0.34 -11.73 -1.63
CA ARG A 39 -0.93 -11.43 -2.94
C ARG A 39 -1.12 -12.72 -3.73
N PHE A 40 -2.28 -12.87 -4.36
CA PHE A 40 -2.57 -13.96 -5.28
C PHE A 40 -2.55 -13.44 -6.72
N MET A 41 -1.91 -14.16 -7.64
CA MET A 41 -2.02 -13.88 -9.07
C MET A 41 -3.20 -14.64 -9.64
N ILE A 42 -4.17 -13.90 -10.19
CA ILE A 42 -5.33 -14.47 -10.88
C ILE A 42 -5.08 -14.32 -12.38
N LYS A 43 -5.10 -15.44 -13.11
CA LYS A 43 -5.03 -15.45 -14.57
C LYS A 43 -6.43 -15.62 -15.15
N ALA A 44 -6.89 -14.66 -15.94
CA ALA A 44 -8.08 -14.84 -16.76
C ALA A 44 -7.74 -15.77 -17.94
N ILE A 45 -8.59 -16.76 -18.19
CA ILE A 45 -8.50 -17.63 -19.35
C ILE A 45 -9.68 -17.25 -20.25
N CYS A 46 -9.41 -16.70 -21.44
CA CYS A 46 -10.44 -16.54 -22.46
C CYS A 46 -10.66 -17.90 -23.12
N SER A 47 -11.89 -18.41 -23.02
CA SER A 47 -12.41 -19.54 -23.80
C SER A 47 -13.06 -19.05 -25.08
#